data_AF-A0A963IMG7-F1
#
_entry.id   AF-A0A963IMG7-F1
#
_cell.length_a   1.000
_cell.length_b   1.000
_cell.length_c   1.000
_cell.angle_alpha   90.00
_cell.angle_beta   90.00
_cell.angle_gamma   90.00
#
_symmetry.space_group_name_H-M   'P 1'
#
loop_
_entity.id
_entity.type
_entity.pdbx_description
1 polymer ?
#
loop_
_entity_poly.entity_id
_entity_poly.type
_entity_poly.pdbx_seq_one_letter_code
_entity_poly.pdbx_strand_id
1 'polypeptide(L)'
;FYEELGVRDGDHWKQLNANLLQIENEFYAGIRPKRIGKAGERPALALKKYGVEYLEIRLFDLNPFVDIGIAPEQSTFADILLLMCLFRRSPPITAREQGENDENLARIVNRGRQPGLNLLVHNREHPFRPIAHTLFDEMRPFAEMLDVAYAGNDYTSSLASLRARIDHPESTPSAQVLAAAREHNGYFKYAMEQSRRHHANLLAQALDAATLARFEESVKASLAEQQRLESLPQGRFEDYVARYYA
;
A
#
# COMPACT_ATOMS: atom_id res chain seq x y z
N PHE A 1 -20.03 -14.44 -16.29
CA PHE A 1 -19.83 -12.98 -16.22
C PHE A 1 -18.75 -12.48 -17.18
N TYR A 2 -17.43 -12.61 -16.92
CA TYR A 2 -16.41 -12.00 -17.79
C TYR A 2 -16.42 -12.52 -19.23
N GLU A 3 -16.75 -13.80 -19.42
CA GLU A 3 -16.99 -14.39 -20.74
C GLU A 3 -18.17 -13.74 -21.48
N GLU A 4 -19.26 -13.43 -20.78
CA GLU A 4 -20.45 -12.78 -21.35
C GLU A 4 -20.16 -11.34 -21.80
N LEU A 5 -19.25 -10.64 -21.13
CA LEU A 5 -18.78 -9.32 -21.57
C LEU A 5 -18.04 -9.40 -22.92
N GLY A 6 -17.42 -10.55 -23.22
CA GLY A 6 -16.59 -10.78 -24.39
C GLY A 6 -15.22 -10.09 -24.30
N VAL A 7 -14.20 -10.70 -24.90
CA VAL A 7 -12.83 -10.17 -24.92
C VAL A 7 -12.68 -9.05 -25.95
N ARG A 8 -13.39 -9.13 -27.07
CA ARG A 8 -13.32 -8.18 -28.18
C ARG A 8 -14.69 -7.76 -28.69
N ASP A 9 -14.71 -6.62 -29.37
CA ASP A 9 -15.81 -6.14 -30.20
C ASP A 9 -15.22 -5.74 -31.56
N GLY A 10 -15.38 -6.61 -32.56
CA GLY A 10 -14.62 -6.53 -33.81
C GLY A 10 -13.10 -6.54 -33.56
N ASP A 11 -12.42 -5.51 -34.05
CA ASP A 11 -10.98 -5.31 -33.86
C ASP A 11 -10.63 -4.62 -32.53
N HIS A 12 -11.62 -4.15 -31.78
CA HIS A 12 -11.41 -3.48 -30.50
C HIS A 12 -11.31 -4.49 -29.35
N TRP A 13 -10.19 -4.46 -28.63
CA TRP A 13 -10.00 -5.26 -27.43
C TRP A 13 -10.60 -4.57 -26.21
N LYS A 14 -11.52 -5.24 -25.51
CA LYS A 14 -12.15 -4.76 -24.27
C LYS A 14 -11.42 -5.25 -23.02
N GLN A 15 -10.83 -6.45 -23.11
CA GLN A 15 -10.16 -7.17 -22.03
C GLN A 15 -8.99 -7.95 -22.63
N LEU A 16 -7.97 -8.32 -21.84
CA LEU A 16 -6.87 -9.20 -22.30
C LEU A 16 -7.30 -10.66 -22.42
N ASN A 17 -8.18 -11.11 -21.52
CA ASN A 17 -8.83 -12.43 -21.52
C ASN A 17 -10.14 -12.35 -20.71
N ALA A 18 -10.87 -13.47 -20.58
CA ALA A 18 -12.12 -13.56 -19.82
C ALA A 18 -11.97 -14.34 -18.50
N ASN A 19 -10.74 -14.43 -17.96
CA ASN A 19 -10.47 -15.12 -16.71
C ASN A 19 -10.89 -14.28 -15.50
N LEU A 20 -10.90 -14.89 -14.30
CA LEU A 20 -11.12 -14.17 -13.05
C LEU A 20 -10.08 -13.05 -12.83
N LEU A 21 -8.84 -13.30 -13.24
CA LEU A 21 -7.75 -12.32 -13.25
C LEU A 21 -7.16 -12.30 -14.65
N GLN A 22 -7.12 -11.12 -15.28
CA GLN A 22 -6.51 -10.94 -16.59
C GLN A 22 -4.99 -11.10 -16.50
N ILE A 23 -4.38 -10.49 -15.48
CA ILE A 23 -2.96 -10.61 -15.15
C ILE A 23 -2.79 -10.69 -13.63
N GLU A 24 -1.63 -11.12 -13.16
CA GLU A 24 -1.35 -11.27 -11.72
C GLU A 24 -1.53 -9.97 -10.93
N ASN A 25 -1.33 -8.83 -11.58
CA ASN A 25 -1.44 -7.52 -10.94
C ASN A 25 -2.87 -7.17 -10.50
N GLU A 26 -3.89 -7.83 -11.07
CA GLU A 26 -5.31 -7.67 -10.71
C GLU A 26 -5.66 -8.32 -9.36
N PHE A 27 -4.79 -9.17 -8.81
CA PHE A 27 -5.02 -9.83 -7.53
C PHE A 27 -4.92 -8.86 -6.34
N TYR A 28 -6.02 -8.23 -5.94
CA TYR A 28 -6.05 -7.30 -4.80
C TYR A 28 -5.64 -7.97 -3.48
N ALA A 29 -4.54 -7.49 -2.88
CA ALA A 29 -4.01 -7.98 -1.62
C ALA A 29 -3.35 -6.83 -0.83
N GLY A 30 -3.45 -6.89 0.50
CA GLY A 30 -2.87 -5.87 1.40
C GLY A 30 -1.34 -5.89 1.44
N ILE A 31 -0.72 -7.04 1.22
CA ILE A 31 0.73 -7.18 1.08
C ILE A 31 1.04 -8.17 -0.05
N ARG A 32 2.05 -7.90 -0.86
CA ARG A 32 2.45 -8.77 -1.97
C ARG A 32 3.95 -9.09 -1.93
N PRO A 33 4.36 -10.36 -2.13
CA PRO A 33 5.75 -10.67 -2.42
C PRO A 33 6.09 -10.20 -3.84
N LYS A 34 7.28 -9.61 -4.00
CA LYS A 34 7.75 -9.06 -5.28
C LYS A 34 9.15 -9.54 -5.61
N ARG A 35 9.42 -9.58 -6.91
CA ARG A 35 10.71 -9.87 -7.52
C ARG A 35 10.80 -9.10 -8.81
N ILE A 36 11.92 -8.43 -9.05
CA ILE A 36 12.16 -7.78 -10.33
C ILE A 36 12.44 -8.88 -11.38
N GLY A 37 11.52 -9.03 -12.33
CA GLY A 37 11.65 -9.98 -13.43
C GLY A 37 12.47 -9.42 -14.60
N LYS A 38 12.83 -10.29 -15.55
CA LYS A 38 13.38 -9.82 -16.84
C LYS A 38 12.31 -9.11 -17.66
N ALA A 39 12.71 -8.29 -18.63
CA ALA A 39 11.78 -7.60 -19.51
C ALA A 39 10.79 -8.59 -20.17
N GLY A 40 9.49 -8.31 -20.02
CA GLY A 40 8.40 -9.16 -20.53
C GLY A 40 8.08 -10.40 -19.69
N GLU A 41 8.80 -10.65 -18.60
CA GLU A 41 8.54 -11.79 -17.72
C GLU A 41 7.36 -11.51 -16.78
N ARG A 42 6.46 -12.49 -16.65
CA ARG A 42 5.31 -12.40 -15.74
C ARG A 42 5.76 -12.34 -14.27
N PRO A 43 5.12 -11.51 -13.42
CA PRO A 43 5.48 -11.41 -12.01
C PRO A 43 5.48 -12.75 -11.26
N ALA A 44 4.48 -13.61 -11.48
CA ALA A 44 4.44 -14.94 -10.84
C ALA A 44 5.57 -15.86 -11.31
N LEU A 45 5.99 -15.75 -12.57
CA LEU A 45 7.10 -16.53 -13.10
C LEU A 45 8.44 -16.07 -12.51
N ALA A 46 8.64 -14.76 -12.39
CA ALA A 46 9.82 -14.19 -11.73
C ALA A 46 9.90 -14.65 -10.26
N LEU A 47 8.78 -14.61 -9.53
CA LEU A 47 8.71 -15.12 -8.15
C LEU A 47 9.04 -16.62 -8.08
N LYS A 48 8.49 -17.43 -8.99
CA LYS A 48 8.75 -18.87 -9.02
C LYS A 48 10.22 -19.20 -9.31
N LYS A 49 10.85 -18.46 -10.24
CA LYS A 49 12.23 -18.72 -10.67
C LYS A 49 13.27 -18.20 -9.70
N TYR A 50 13.06 -16.99 -9.17
CA TYR A 50 14.08 -16.27 -8.43
C TYR A 50 13.73 -16.13 -6.94
N GLY A 51 12.53 -16.51 -6.51
CA GLY A 51 12.07 -16.31 -5.14
C GLY A 51 11.65 -14.86 -4.86
N VAL A 52 11.38 -14.54 -3.60
CA VAL A 52 10.99 -13.20 -3.16
C VAL A 52 12.22 -12.31 -2.98
N GLU A 53 12.12 -11.06 -3.41
CA GLU A 53 13.15 -10.02 -3.27
C GLU A 53 12.77 -8.96 -2.25
N TYR A 54 11.53 -8.47 -2.32
CA TYR A 54 11.00 -7.45 -1.43
C TYR A 54 9.49 -7.65 -1.23
N LEU A 55 8.93 -6.93 -0.25
CA LEU A 55 7.50 -6.90 0.03
C LEU A 55 6.92 -5.55 -0.38
N GLU A 56 5.75 -5.57 -1.00
CA GLU A 56 4.95 -4.38 -1.31
C GLU A 56 3.78 -4.30 -0.32
N ILE A 57 3.82 -3.36 0.63
CA ILE A 57 2.70 -3.07 1.53
C ILE A 57 1.77 -2.08 0.84
N ARG A 58 0.48 -2.44 0.75
CA ARG A 58 -0.56 -1.72 0.01
C ARG A 58 -1.73 -1.27 0.91
N LEU A 59 -1.48 -1.19 2.22
CA LEU A 59 -2.49 -0.90 3.25
C LEU A 59 -2.50 0.56 3.73
N PHE A 60 -1.60 1.40 3.21
CA PHE A 60 -1.59 2.82 3.56
C PHE A 60 -2.54 3.61 2.66
N ASP A 61 -3.50 4.29 3.28
CA ASP A 61 -4.25 5.37 2.65
C ASP A 61 -3.35 6.60 2.45
N LEU A 62 -3.69 7.45 1.49
CA LEU A 62 -3.06 8.77 1.36
C LEU A 62 -3.34 9.60 2.61
N ASN A 63 -2.27 10.14 3.20
CA ASN A 63 -2.36 11.01 4.35
C ASN A 63 -2.70 12.44 3.88
N PRO A 64 -3.92 12.95 4.14
CA PRO A 64 -4.35 14.25 3.62
C PRO A 64 -3.71 15.43 4.35
N PHE A 65 -2.98 15.20 5.44
CA PHE A 65 -2.37 16.25 6.25
C PHE A 65 -0.98 16.68 5.75
N VAL A 66 -0.36 15.88 4.88
CA VAL A 66 0.95 16.13 4.28
C VAL A 66 0.84 16.19 2.76
N ASP A 67 1.62 17.06 2.13
CA ASP A 67 1.53 17.37 0.70
C ASP A 67 2.04 16.24 -0.22
N ILE A 68 2.91 15.37 0.29
CA ILE A 68 3.40 14.17 -0.42
C ILE A 68 2.57 12.90 -0.13
N GLY A 69 1.49 13.01 0.66
CA GLY A 69 0.56 11.90 0.93
C GLY A 69 1.07 10.80 1.87
N ILE A 70 2.30 10.89 2.39
CA ILE A 70 2.88 9.98 3.36
C ILE A 70 3.76 10.74 4.36
N ALA A 71 3.57 10.48 5.66
CA ALA A 71 4.34 11.05 6.74
C ALA A 71 5.41 10.03 7.22
N PRO A 72 6.53 10.51 7.79
CA PRO A 72 7.60 9.64 8.28
C PRO A 72 7.12 8.52 9.22
N GLU A 73 6.11 8.79 10.05
CA GLU A 73 5.54 7.82 11.00
C GLU A 73 5.05 6.51 10.32
N GLN A 74 4.58 6.59 9.08
CA GLN A 74 4.05 5.44 8.33
C GLN A 74 5.19 4.50 7.91
N SER A 75 6.30 5.06 7.42
CA SER A 75 7.49 4.30 7.03
C SER A 75 8.17 3.69 8.26
N THR A 76 8.36 4.46 9.34
CA THR A 76 8.98 3.94 10.57
C THR A 76 8.15 2.82 11.19
N PHE A 77 6.81 2.94 11.17
CA PHE A 77 5.93 1.87 11.65
C PHE A 77 6.02 0.62 10.79
N ALA A 78 6.10 0.77 9.46
CA ALA A 78 6.24 -0.36 8.55
C ALA A 78 7.53 -1.15 8.82
N ASP A 79 8.67 -0.48 9.04
CA ASP A 79 9.94 -1.14 9.36
C ASP A 79 9.84 -1.95 10.66
N ILE A 80 9.28 -1.34 11.72
CA ILE A 80 9.09 -2.00 13.03
C ILE A 80 8.18 -3.23 12.89
N LEU A 81 7.04 -3.06 12.22
CA LEU A 81 6.06 -4.13 12.02
C LEU A 81 6.66 -5.28 11.21
N LEU A 82 7.37 -4.99 10.12
CA LEU A 82 7.99 -5.99 9.25
C LEU A 82 9.10 -6.74 9.97
N LEU A 83 9.91 -6.07 10.79
CA LEU A 83 10.92 -6.74 11.61
C LEU A 83 10.27 -7.65 12.66
N MET A 84 9.22 -7.18 13.35
CA MET A 84 8.48 -8.05 14.25
C MET A 84 7.93 -9.28 13.52
N CYS A 85 7.32 -9.10 12.34
CA CYS A 85 6.82 -10.21 11.51
C CYS A 85 7.92 -11.17 11.05
N LEU A 86 9.16 -10.70 10.82
CA LEU A 86 10.28 -11.53 10.44
C LEU A 86 10.70 -12.51 11.56
N PHE A 87 10.70 -12.05 12.81
CA PHE A 87 11.16 -12.84 13.95
C PHE A 87 10.06 -13.60 14.67
N ARG A 88 8.80 -13.16 14.53
CA ARG A 88 7.65 -13.83 15.14
C ARG A 88 7.36 -15.15 14.42
N ARG A 89 7.14 -16.22 15.19
CA ARG A 89 6.73 -17.51 14.63
C ARG A 89 5.41 -17.36 13.87
N SER A 90 5.44 -17.69 12.58
CA SER A 90 4.27 -17.64 11.69
C SER A 90 4.00 -19.03 11.12
N PRO A 91 3.26 -19.91 11.82
CA PRO A 91 2.81 -21.17 11.25
C PRO A 91 1.89 -20.92 10.02
N PRO A 92 1.70 -21.91 9.13
CA PRO A 92 0.75 -21.79 8.03
C PRO A 92 -0.66 -21.43 8.52
N ILE A 93 -1.26 -20.44 7.87
CA ILE A 93 -2.60 -19.94 8.20
C ILE A 93 -3.63 -21.01 7.83
N THR A 94 -4.46 -21.39 8.81
CA THR A 94 -5.59 -22.30 8.58
C THR A 94 -6.79 -21.56 7.97
N ALA A 95 -7.73 -22.29 7.36
CA ALA A 95 -8.96 -21.69 6.82
C ALA A 95 -9.78 -20.93 7.88
N ARG A 96 -9.77 -21.41 9.13
CA ARG A 96 -10.38 -20.71 10.27
C ARG A 96 -9.68 -19.37 10.51
N GLU A 97 -8.36 -19.37 10.64
CA GLU A 97 -7.59 -18.14 10.89
C GLU A 97 -7.72 -17.15 9.73
N GLN A 98 -7.81 -17.62 8.49
CA GLN A 98 -8.10 -16.76 7.34
C GLN A 98 -9.45 -16.05 7.52
N GLY A 99 -10.51 -16.78 7.88
CA GLY A 99 -11.83 -16.19 8.15
C GLY A 99 -11.82 -15.21 9.33
N GLU A 100 -11.08 -15.52 10.41
CA GLU A 100 -10.90 -14.61 11.55
C GLU A 100 -10.16 -13.34 11.12
N ASN A 101 -9.10 -13.45 10.31
CA ASN A 101 -8.34 -12.31 9.80
C ASN A 101 -9.19 -11.41 8.89
N ASP A 102 -9.98 -11.99 7.99
CA ASP A 102 -10.86 -11.25 7.09
C ASP A 102 -11.95 -10.49 7.86
N GLU A 103 -12.58 -11.14 8.85
CA GLU A 103 -13.57 -10.51 9.72
C GLU A 103 -12.94 -9.41 10.59
N ASN A 104 -11.75 -9.64 11.14
CA ASN A 104 -11.04 -8.63 11.94
C ASN A 104 -10.67 -7.41 11.11
N LEU A 105 -10.20 -7.62 9.87
CA LEU A 105 -9.94 -6.52 8.95
C LEU A 105 -11.22 -5.74 8.67
N ALA A 106 -12.33 -6.41 8.36
CA ALA A 106 -13.62 -5.76 8.13
C ALA A 106 -14.11 -4.98 9.37
N ARG A 107 -13.94 -5.53 10.57
CA ARG A 107 -14.28 -4.85 11.84
C ARG A 107 -13.45 -3.59 12.05
N ILE A 108 -12.14 -3.64 11.82
CA ILE A 108 -11.26 -2.47 11.98
C ILE A 108 -11.57 -1.41 10.92
N VAL A 109 -11.74 -1.80 9.65
CA VAL A 109 -12.06 -0.87 8.56
C VAL A 109 -13.38 -0.13 8.82
N ASN A 110 -14.44 -0.85 9.19
CA ASN A 110 -15.77 -0.26 9.33
C ASN A 110 -16.04 0.34 10.71
N ARG A 111 -15.42 -0.21 11.76
CA ARG A 111 -15.75 0.05 13.18
C ARG A 111 -14.52 0.21 14.08
N GLY A 112 -13.32 0.41 13.53
CA GLY A 112 -12.07 0.44 14.30
C GLY A 112 -11.98 1.50 15.41
N ARG A 113 -12.79 2.56 15.34
CA ARG A 113 -12.90 3.60 16.38
C ARG A 113 -14.05 3.39 17.36
N GLN A 114 -14.83 2.31 17.22
CA GLN A 114 -15.97 2.03 18.09
C GLN A 114 -15.47 1.62 19.49
N PRO A 115 -15.94 2.28 20.57
CA PRO A 115 -15.65 1.84 21.94
C PRO A 115 -16.11 0.40 22.18
N GLY A 116 -15.27 -0.42 22.81
CA GLY A 116 -15.61 -1.81 23.14
C GLY A 116 -15.60 -2.77 21.94
N LEU A 117 -14.98 -2.40 20.82
CA LEU A 117 -14.79 -3.31 19.69
C LEU A 117 -14.07 -4.60 20.14
N ASN A 118 -14.60 -5.74 19.72
CA ASN A 118 -13.95 -7.04 19.87
C ASN A 118 -13.44 -7.55 18.52
N LEU A 119 -12.38 -8.35 18.56
CA LEU A 119 -11.82 -9.12 17.45
C LEU A 119 -12.01 -10.62 17.69
N LEU A 120 -12.05 -11.40 16.62
CA LEU A 120 -12.07 -12.85 16.67
C LEU A 120 -10.65 -13.41 16.75
N VAL A 121 -10.38 -14.20 17.78
CA VAL A 121 -9.14 -14.99 17.90
C VAL A 121 -9.52 -16.38 18.39
N HIS A 122 -9.16 -17.42 17.63
CA HIS A 122 -9.50 -18.80 17.96
C HIS A 122 -11.01 -19.03 18.19
N ASN A 123 -11.85 -18.44 17.33
CA ASN A 123 -13.31 -18.42 17.39
C ASN A 123 -13.88 -17.83 18.69
N ARG A 124 -13.17 -16.91 19.34
CA ARG A 124 -13.62 -16.21 20.54
C ARG A 124 -13.52 -14.71 20.36
N GLU A 125 -14.45 -13.99 20.98
CA GLU A 125 -14.43 -12.53 21.04
C GLU A 125 -13.41 -12.07 22.07
N HIS A 126 -12.46 -11.25 21.64
CA HIS A 126 -11.42 -10.67 22.47
C HIS A 126 -11.41 -9.15 22.31
N PRO A 127 -11.29 -8.37 23.39
CA PRO A 127 -11.24 -6.92 23.29
C PRO A 127 -10.06 -6.44 22.42
N PHE A 128 -10.34 -5.53 21.49
CA PHE A 128 -9.36 -4.99 20.54
C PHE A 128 -8.17 -4.32 21.25
N ARG A 129 -8.42 -3.44 22.22
CA ARG A 129 -7.39 -2.61 22.85
C ARG A 129 -6.28 -3.43 23.53
N PRO A 130 -6.58 -4.43 24.39
CA PRO A 130 -5.57 -5.34 24.91
C PRO A 130 -4.71 -6.00 23.83
N ILE A 131 -5.33 -6.52 22.76
CA ILE A 131 -4.60 -7.13 21.63
C ILE A 131 -3.65 -6.10 21.00
N ALA A 132 -4.13 -4.90 20.72
CA ALA A 132 -3.33 -3.84 20.13
C ALA A 132 -2.16 -3.44 21.03
N HIS A 133 -2.37 -3.26 22.33
CA HIS A 133 -1.28 -2.97 23.27
C HIS A 133 -0.23 -4.07 23.31
N THR A 134 -0.64 -5.34 23.36
CA THR A 134 0.30 -6.47 23.30
C THR A 134 1.14 -6.42 22.03
N LEU A 135 0.53 -6.17 20.87
CA LEU A 135 1.28 -6.03 19.60
C LEU A 135 2.27 -4.86 19.65
N PHE A 136 1.88 -3.72 20.20
CA PHE A 136 2.78 -2.56 20.33
C PHE A 136 3.92 -2.79 21.34
N ASP A 137 3.69 -3.59 22.38
CA ASP A 137 4.72 -3.96 23.34
C ASP A 137 5.69 -4.98 22.72
N GLU A 138 5.20 -5.92 21.90
CA GLU A 138 6.03 -6.83 21.09
C GLU A 138 6.85 -6.09 20.02
N MET A 139 6.34 -4.98 19.49
CA MET A 139 7.04 -4.13 18.51
C MET A 139 8.18 -3.30 19.13
N ARG A 140 8.10 -2.97 20.42
CA ARG A 140 9.02 -2.00 21.06
C ARG A 140 10.52 -2.40 20.96
N PRO A 141 10.93 -3.65 21.21
CA PRO A 141 12.32 -4.05 21.04
C PRO A 141 12.88 -3.82 19.63
N PHE A 142 12.05 -3.93 18.59
CA PHE A 142 12.47 -3.69 17.20
C PHE A 142 12.64 -2.19 16.91
N ALA A 143 11.79 -1.34 17.50
CA ALA A 143 11.96 0.10 17.43
C ALA A 143 13.27 0.54 18.11
N GLU A 144 13.57 0.02 19.30
CA GLU A 144 14.82 0.29 20.02
C GLU A 144 16.05 -0.17 19.23
N MET A 145 15.97 -1.35 18.60
CA MET A 145 17.04 -1.86 17.73
C MET A 145 17.32 -0.95 16.53
N LEU A 146 16.27 -0.44 15.87
CA LEU A 146 16.40 0.48 14.74
C LEU A 146 16.99 1.82 15.16
N ASP A 147 16.56 2.36 16.31
CA ASP A 147 17.08 3.61 16.88
C ASP A 147 18.58 3.51 17.20
N VAL A 148 19.04 2.36 17.70
CA VAL A 148 20.47 2.08 17.89
C VAL A 148 21.21 2.03 16.55
N ALA A 149 20.64 1.38 15.53
CA ALA A 149 21.28 1.21 14.23
C ALA A 149 21.42 2.52 13.45
N TYR A 150 20.42 3.41 13.55
CA TYR A 150 20.39 4.69 12.83
C TYR A 150 20.75 5.90 13.69
N ALA A 151 21.16 5.69 14.94
CA ALA A 151 21.58 6.72 15.89
C ALA A 151 20.52 7.84 16.08
N GLY A 152 19.37 7.48 16.63
CA GLY A 152 18.27 8.41 16.89
C GLY A 152 17.24 7.88 17.87
N ASN A 153 16.05 8.49 17.86
CA ASN A 153 14.88 8.03 18.62
C ASN A 153 13.59 8.09 17.78
N ASP A 154 13.71 8.16 16.45
CA ASP A 154 12.59 8.34 15.54
C ASP A 154 11.62 7.16 15.58
N TYR A 155 12.14 5.93 15.70
CA TYR A 155 11.33 4.71 15.70
C TYR A 155 10.58 4.54 17.02
N THR A 156 11.25 4.68 18.17
CA THR A 156 10.59 4.60 19.48
C THR A 156 9.58 5.74 19.68
N SER A 157 9.91 6.96 19.25
CA SER A 157 9.00 8.11 19.31
C SER A 157 7.76 7.91 18.44
N SER A 158 7.94 7.43 17.20
CA SER A 158 6.82 7.12 16.30
C SER A 158 5.94 6.01 16.85
N LEU A 159 6.53 4.94 17.39
CA LEU A 159 5.78 3.84 17.99
C LEU A 159 4.98 4.31 19.22
N ALA A 160 5.56 5.17 20.07
CA ALA A 160 4.87 5.73 21.23
C ALA A 160 3.68 6.63 20.82
N SER A 161 3.87 7.50 19.83
CA SER A 161 2.81 8.33 19.25
C SER A 161 1.65 7.49 18.71
N LEU A 162 1.97 6.45 17.93
CA LEU A 162 0.97 5.53 17.37
C LEU A 162 0.27 4.70 18.46
N ARG A 163 0.98 4.29 19.51
CA ARG A 163 0.40 3.54 20.64
C ARG A 163 -0.66 4.35 21.38
N ALA A 164 -0.47 5.67 21.53
CA ALA A 164 -1.44 6.55 22.17
C ALA A 164 -2.80 6.58 21.44
N ARG A 165 -2.82 6.36 20.12
CA ARG A 165 -4.04 6.33 19.30
C ARG A 165 -4.99 5.16 19.67
N ILE A 166 -4.50 4.11 20.33
CA ILE A 166 -5.30 2.97 20.79
C ILE A 166 -6.31 3.42 21.87
N ASP A 167 -5.85 4.27 22.78
CA ASP A 167 -6.64 4.80 23.90
C ASP A 167 -7.40 6.07 23.50
N HIS A 168 -6.83 6.82 22.55
CA HIS A 168 -7.33 8.09 22.04
C HIS A 168 -7.73 8.00 20.55
N PRO A 169 -8.80 7.26 20.18
CA PRO A 169 -9.18 7.03 18.79
C PRO A 169 -9.52 8.31 18.01
N GLU A 170 -9.84 9.42 18.69
CA GLU A 170 -10.02 10.76 18.14
C GLU A 170 -8.74 11.35 17.53
N SER A 171 -7.57 10.85 17.94
CA SER A 171 -6.26 11.27 17.40
C SER A 171 -5.85 10.54 16.13
N THR A 172 -6.66 9.57 15.66
CA THR A 172 -6.39 8.88 14.40
C THR A 172 -6.69 9.77 13.19
N PRO A 173 -5.98 9.59 12.06
CA PRO A 173 -6.26 10.35 10.84
C PRO A 173 -7.72 10.28 10.38
N SER A 174 -8.39 9.12 10.53
CA SER A 174 -9.80 8.97 10.13
C SER A 174 -10.76 9.78 11.00
N ALA A 175 -10.46 9.95 12.29
CA ALA A 175 -11.24 10.83 13.17
C ALA A 175 -11.00 12.32 12.82
N GLN A 176 -9.75 12.70 12.58
CA GLN A 176 -9.37 14.06 12.23
C GLN A 176 -9.96 14.50 10.89
N VAL A 177 -9.94 13.65 9.86
CA VAL A 177 -10.58 13.92 8.57
C VAL A 177 -12.08 14.10 8.71
N LEU A 178 -12.75 13.26 9.53
CA LEU A 178 -14.18 13.38 9.75
C LEU A 178 -14.54 14.67 10.50
N ALA A 179 -13.73 15.07 11.48
CA ALA A 179 -13.90 16.34 12.19
C ALA A 179 -13.73 17.53 11.23
N ALA A 180 -12.64 17.55 10.45
CA ALA A 180 -12.38 18.61 9.49
C ALA A 180 -13.46 18.70 8.40
N ALA A 181 -13.95 17.57 7.90
CA ALA A 181 -15.06 17.53 6.95
C ALA A 181 -16.36 18.14 7.52
N ARG A 182 -16.62 18.00 8.83
CA ARG A 182 -17.76 18.64 9.50
C ARG A 182 -17.57 20.15 9.60
N GLU A 183 -16.37 20.59 10.01
CA GLU A 183 -16.02 22.02 10.10
C GLU A 183 -16.15 22.74 8.75
N HIS A 184 -15.78 22.07 7.66
CA HIS A 184 -15.86 22.62 6.30
C HIS A 184 -17.25 22.45 5.65
N ASN A 185 -18.24 21.93 6.38
CA ASN A 185 -19.59 21.65 5.87
C ASN A 185 -19.58 20.73 4.63
N GLY A 186 -18.74 19.69 4.65
CA GLY A 186 -18.67 18.65 3.63
C GLY A 186 -17.25 18.19 3.32
N TYR A 187 -17.10 16.88 3.07
CA TYR A 187 -15.82 16.26 2.73
C TYR A 187 -15.17 16.90 1.49
N PHE A 188 -15.93 17.11 0.42
CA PHE A 188 -15.40 17.68 -0.83
C PHE A 188 -14.80 19.07 -0.61
N LYS A 189 -15.42 19.92 0.21
CA LYS A 189 -14.92 21.27 0.50
C LYS A 189 -13.58 21.20 1.24
N TYR A 190 -13.51 20.38 2.29
CA TYR A 190 -12.27 20.13 3.01
C TYR A 190 -11.17 19.57 2.09
N ALA A 191 -11.46 18.52 1.33
CA ALA A 191 -10.48 17.87 0.46
C ALA A 191 -9.97 18.82 -0.66
N MET A 192 -10.85 19.63 -1.24
CA MET A 192 -10.48 20.63 -2.24
C MET A 192 -9.60 21.73 -1.65
N GLU A 193 -9.89 22.18 -0.43
CA GLU A 193 -9.05 23.14 0.29
C GLU A 193 -7.66 22.56 0.59
N GLN A 194 -7.58 21.31 1.08
CA GLN A 194 -6.31 20.62 1.29
C GLN A 194 -5.53 20.49 -0.02
N SER A 195 -6.17 20.10 -1.12
CA SER A 195 -5.53 19.99 -2.43
C SER A 195 -4.93 21.32 -2.90
N ARG A 196 -5.67 22.43 -2.77
CA ARG A 196 -5.17 23.77 -3.13
C ARG A 196 -4.00 24.20 -2.25
N ARG A 197 -4.07 23.92 -0.94
CA ARG A 197 -3.00 24.23 0.02
C ARG A 197 -1.74 23.45 -0.32
N HIS A 198 -1.85 22.15 -0.54
CA HIS A 198 -0.72 21.29 -0.91
C HIS A 198 -0.11 21.71 -2.24
N HIS A 199 -0.94 22.02 -3.25
CA HIS A 199 -0.47 22.54 -4.53
C HIS A 199 0.32 23.85 -4.37
N ALA A 200 -0.19 24.81 -3.58
CA ALA A 200 0.51 26.06 -3.32
C ALA A 200 1.84 25.84 -2.58
N ASN A 201 1.87 24.95 -1.59
CA ASN A 201 3.07 24.62 -0.82
C ASN A 201 4.16 23.99 -1.71
N LEU A 202 3.79 23.03 -2.55
CA LEU A 202 4.72 22.36 -3.46
C LEU A 202 5.27 23.32 -4.50
N LEU A 203 4.46 24.24 -5.04
CA LEU A 203 4.95 25.27 -5.97
C LEU A 203 5.83 26.33 -5.31
N ALA A 204 5.64 26.62 -4.03
CA ALA A 204 6.48 27.56 -3.30
C ALA A 204 7.90 27.01 -3.05
N GLN A 205 8.10 25.71 -3.14
CA GLN A 205 9.39 25.04 -2.99
C GLN A 205 9.97 24.72 -4.38
N ALA A 206 10.73 25.66 -4.93
CA ALA A 206 11.41 25.42 -6.20
C ALA A 206 12.41 24.26 -6.09
N LEU A 207 12.42 23.40 -7.10
CA LEU A 207 13.47 22.38 -7.25
C LEU A 207 14.81 23.08 -7.44
N ASP A 208 15.86 22.50 -6.85
CA ASP A 208 17.22 22.93 -7.16
C ASP A 208 17.55 22.64 -8.64
N ALA A 209 18.51 23.40 -9.19
CA ALA A 209 18.85 23.32 -10.61
C ALA A 209 19.33 21.92 -11.05
N ALA A 210 20.00 21.17 -10.16
CA ALA A 210 20.48 19.83 -10.48
C ALA A 210 19.31 18.82 -10.53
N THR A 211 18.36 18.93 -9.60
CA THR A 211 17.14 18.12 -9.60
C THR A 211 16.27 18.43 -10.82
N LEU A 212 16.08 19.70 -11.17
CA LEU A 212 15.32 20.09 -12.37
C LEU A 212 15.97 19.52 -13.64
N ALA A 213 17.27 19.69 -13.82
CA ALA A 213 17.99 19.15 -14.97
C ALA A 213 17.87 17.62 -15.08
N ARG A 214 17.89 16.90 -13.95
CA ARG A 214 17.67 15.45 -13.91
C ARG A 214 16.26 15.07 -14.38
N PHE A 215 15.24 15.82 -13.99
CA PHE A 215 13.86 15.57 -14.47
C PHE A 215 13.70 15.87 -15.95
N GLU A 216 14.25 16.98 -16.44
CA GLU A 216 14.24 17.30 -17.87
C GLU A 216 14.92 16.21 -18.71
N GLU A 217 16.06 15.69 -18.24
CA GLU A 217 16.74 14.59 -18.90
C GLU A 217 15.95 13.28 -18.85
N SER A 218 15.28 12.98 -17.72
CA SER A 218 14.38 11.83 -17.61
C SER A 218 13.21 11.89 -18.59
N VAL A 219 12.69 13.09 -18.88
CA VAL A 219 11.64 13.28 -19.89
C VAL A 219 12.17 12.92 -21.28
N LYS A 220 13.34 13.44 -21.66
CA LYS A 220 13.96 13.12 -22.96
C LYS A 220 14.26 11.62 -23.09
N ALA A 221 14.84 11.03 -22.06
CA ALA A 221 15.20 9.61 -22.06
C ALA A 221 13.97 8.71 -22.18
N SER A 222 12.88 9.00 -21.45
CA SER A 222 11.65 8.19 -21.50
C SER A 222 10.95 8.28 -22.86
N LEU A 223 10.90 9.47 -23.48
CA LEU A 223 10.35 9.64 -24.83
C LEU A 223 11.20 8.96 -25.90
N ALA A 224 12.53 9.06 -25.81
CA ALA A 224 13.43 8.37 -26.73
C ALA A 224 13.29 6.85 -26.61
N GLU A 225 13.16 6.31 -25.39
CA GLU A 225 12.95 4.88 -25.18
C GLU A 225 11.58 4.42 -25.72
N GLN A 226 10.52 5.21 -25.52
CA GLN A 226 9.22 4.92 -26.12
C GLN A 226 9.32 4.86 -27.66
N GLN A 227 9.90 5.89 -28.30
CA GLN A 227 10.08 5.91 -29.75
C GLN A 227 10.92 4.75 -30.25
N ARG A 228 11.98 4.39 -29.51
CA ARG A 228 12.82 3.24 -29.82
C ARG A 228 11.98 1.96 -29.80
N LEU A 229 11.19 1.73 -28.75
CA LEU A 229 10.32 0.56 -28.63
C LEU A 229 9.28 0.51 -29.75
N GLU A 230 8.66 1.63 -30.11
CA GLU A 230 7.69 1.74 -31.19
C GLU A 230 8.32 1.51 -32.58
N SER A 231 9.60 1.86 -32.75
CA SER A 231 10.35 1.63 -34.00
C SER A 231 10.79 0.17 -34.22
N LEU A 232 10.83 -0.64 -33.16
CA LEU A 232 11.14 -2.06 -33.29
C LEU A 232 10.06 -2.78 -34.11
N PRO A 233 10.40 -3.82 -34.89
CA PRO A 233 9.41 -4.62 -35.59
C PRO A 233 8.33 -5.13 -34.62
N GLN A 234 7.09 -4.68 -34.84
CA GLN A 234 5.95 -5.08 -34.03
C GLN A 234 5.29 -6.33 -34.63
N GLY A 235 4.96 -7.30 -33.78
CA GLY A 235 4.07 -8.39 -34.15
C GLY A 235 2.61 -7.97 -34.01
N ARG A 236 1.69 -8.88 -34.30
CA ARG A 236 0.28 -8.65 -33.96
C ARG A 236 0.13 -8.59 -32.45
N PHE A 237 -0.74 -7.71 -31.95
CA PHE A 237 -1.02 -7.64 -30.52
C PHE A 237 -1.56 -8.97 -29.98
N GLU A 238 -2.35 -9.69 -30.79
CA GLU A 238 -2.79 -11.05 -30.50
C GLU A 238 -1.66 -11.99 -30.11
N ASP A 239 -0.59 -11.98 -30.89
CA ASP A 239 0.55 -12.89 -30.71
C ASP A 239 1.33 -12.50 -29.46
N TYR A 240 1.42 -11.19 -29.17
CA TYR A 240 2.00 -10.71 -27.93
C TYR A 240 1.23 -11.20 -26.70
N VAL A 241 -0.10 -11.06 -26.71
CA VAL A 241 -0.97 -11.50 -25.61
C VAL A 241 -0.91 -13.02 -25.44
N ALA A 242 -0.95 -13.78 -26.54
CA ALA A 242 -0.82 -15.24 -26.50
C ALA A 242 0.52 -15.68 -25.89
N ARG A 243 1.62 -15.05 -26.31
CA ARG A 243 2.97 -15.32 -25.77
C ARG A 243 3.09 -14.91 -24.31
N TYR A 244 2.41 -13.85 -23.87
CA TYR A 244 2.40 -13.46 -22.48
C TYR A 244 1.77 -14.54 -21.58
N TYR A 245 0.77 -15.28 -22.06
CA TYR A 245 0.10 -16.32 -21.27
C TYR A 245 0.70 -17.73 -21.37
N ALA A 246 1.49 -17.99 -22.41
CA ALA A 246 2.20 -19.27 -22.61
C ALA A 246 3.22 -19.57 -21.51
#